data_AF-A0A7Y9W6Y9-F1
#
_entry.id   AF-A0A7Y9W6Y9-F1
#
_cell.length_a   1.000
_cell.length_b   1.000
_cell.length_c   1.000
_cell.angle_alpha   90.00
_cell.angle_beta   90.00
_cell.angle_gamma   90.00
#
_symmetry.space_group_name_H-M   'P 1'
#
loop_
_entity.id
_entity.type
_entity.pdbx_description
1 polymer ?
#
loop_
_entity_poly.entity_id
_entity_poly.type
_entity_poly.pdbx_seq_one_letter_code
_entity_poly.pdbx_strand_id
1 'polypeptide(L)'
;MPAPAAVCWYAKSTLVAPVFVARVKTQDAASIAALKTALGKTFGSVIGAYEAKAAKVDGSDAGYQRLPVTTHDQGADVTVWQRPVSANAGTALTSKASFASQLSAERYFPVTLALAHGYLIFSPDGRLVDDTLAVLDKRYPALADTLAPQRLPRTILTLTPSSAAALIEREAGAALPADQEAVFRNASRTHLVPKLHALAHYPPVSLSLPQNLPGSTGWVPVEWWFDRAKGGAGADTSATDAPADQPGTEGD
;
A
#
# COMPACT_ATOMS: atom_id res chain seq x y z
N MET A 1 -5.01 -20.39 -12.12
CA MET A 1 -4.01 -19.57 -11.41
C MET A 1 -4.73 -18.52 -10.57
N PRO A 2 -4.27 -18.25 -9.32
CA PRO A 2 -4.71 -17.10 -8.56
C PRO A 2 -4.41 -15.82 -9.37
N ALA A 3 -5.29 -14.84 -9.30
CA ALA A 3 -5.01 -13.56 -9.92
C ALA A 3 -3.85 -12.87 -9.19
N PRO A 4 -2.96 -12.17 -9.90
CA PRO A 4 -1.88 -11.42 -9.24
C PRO A 4 -2.51 -10.40 -8.28
N ALA A 5 -2.00 -10.42 -7.06
CA ALA A 5 -2.30 -9.42 -6.05
C ALA A 5 -0.99 -8.67 -5.72
N ALA A 6 -1.10 -7.36 -5.57
CA ALA A 6 -0.02 -6.48 -5.15
C ALA A 6 -0.37 -5.86 -3.79
N VAL A 7 0.66 -5.59 -3.01
CA VAL A 7 0.59 -4.75 -1.82
C VAL A 7 1.56 -3.60 -2.00
N CYS A 8 1.12 -2.37 -1.70
CA CYS A 8 1.93 -1.18 -1.89
C CYS A 8 1.90 -0.30 -0.64
N TRP A 9 3.09 0.14 -0.25
CA TRP A 9 3.29 1.23 0.71
C TRP A 9 3.84 2.44 -0.04
N TYR A 10 3.25 3.59 0.20
CA TYR A 10 3.65 4.85 -0.41
C TYR A 10 4.31 5.75 0.65
N ALA A 11 5.12 6.72 0.23
CA ALA A 11 5.83 7.59 1.16
C ALA A 11 4.89 8.29 2.18
N LYS A 12 3.65 8.58 1.77
CA LYS A 12 2.60 9.24 2.57
C LYS A 12 1.61 8.27 3.24
N SER A 13 1.76 6.95 3.07
CA SER A 13 0.97 5.95 3.80
C SER A 13 1.52 5.74 5.22
N THR A 14 0.82 4.98 6.06
CA THR A 14 1.40 4.46 7.30
C THR A 14 1.86 3.02 7.08
N LEU A 15 2.68 2.47 7.98
CA LEU A 15 3.10 1.07 7.85
C LEU A 15 1.91 0.10 8.02
N VAL A 16 0.90 0.51 8.81
CA VAL A 16 -0.30 -0.29 9.11
C VAL A 16 -1.43 -0.12 8.09
N ALA A 17 -1.30 0.77 7.12
CA ALA A 17 -2.31 1.02 6.09
C ALA A 17 -1.74 0.93 4.66
N PRO A 18 -1.32 -0.26 4.21
CA PRO A 18 -1.01 -0.47 2.79
C PRO A 18 -2.27 -0.40 1.91
N VAL A 19 -2.06 -0.30 0.61
CA VAL A 19 -3.10 -0.64 -0.38
C VAL A 19 -2.86 -2.04 -0.93
N PHE A 20 -3.93 -2.81 -1.06
CA PHE A 20 -3.96 -4.10 -1.71
C PHE A 20 -4.71 -3.96 -3.03
N VAL A 21 -4.16 -4.52 -4.10
CA VAL A 21 -4.78 -4.51 -5.43
C VAL A 21 -4.76 -5.91 -6.00
N ALA A 22 -5.91 -6.41 -6.45
CA ALA A 22 -6.02 -7.70 -7.12
C ALA A 22 -6.78 -7.55 -8.43
N ARG A 23 -6.34 -8.24 -9.47
CA ARG A 23 -7.07 -8.27 -10.74
C ARG A 23 -8.27 -9.23 -10.64
N VAL A 24 -9.44 -8.78 -11.04
CA VAL A 24 -10.62 -9.63 -11.18
C VAL A 24 -10.59 -10.27 -12.57
N LYS A 25 -10.96 -11.54 -12.65
CA LYS A 25 -11.08 -12.21 -13.95
C LYS A 25 -12.18 -11.54 -14.78
N THR A 26 -12.03 -11.51 -16.09
CA THR A 26 -13.08 -11.07 -16.99
C THR A 26 -14.36 -11.86 -16.74
N GLN A 27 -15.47 -11.15 -16.60
CA GLN A 27 -16.77 -11.69 -16.21
C GLN A 27 -17.87 -11.00 -17.03
N ASP A 28 -19.00 -11.67 -17.21
CA ASP A 28 -20.19 -11.05 -17.77
C ASP A 28 -20.84 -10.08 -16.77
N ALA A 29 -21.78 -9.25 -17.26
CA ALA A 29 -22.42 -8.22 -16.45
C ALA A 29 -23.18 -8.79 -15.23
N ALA A 30 -23.81 -9.96 -15.37
CA ALA A 30 -24.54 -10.60 -14.28
C ALA A 30 -23.59 -11.08 -13.16
N SER A 31 -22.45 -11.66 -13.53
CA SER A 31 -21.40 -12.09 -12.63
C SER A 31 -20.76 -10.91 -11.90
N ILE A 32 -20.54 -9.79 -12.59
CA ILE A 32 -20.05 -8.54 -11.97
C ILE A 32 -21.07 -8.00 -10.95
N ALA A 33 -22.36 -7.99 -11.27
CA ALA A 33 -23.40 -7.54 -10.33
C ALA A 33 -23.47 -8.44 -9.08
N ALA A 34 -23.38 -9.77 -9.26
CA ALA A 34 -23.30 -10.72 -8.17
C ALA A 34 -22.04 -10.50 -7.31
N LEU A 35 -20.89 -10.24 -7.95
CA LEU A 35 -19.63 -9.93 -7.26
C LEU A 35 -19.75 -8.64 -6.44
N LYS A 36 -20.30 -7.55 -7.01
CA LYS A 36 -20.54 -6.29 -6.27
C LYS A 36 -21.38 -6.52 -5.02
N THR A 37 -22.47 -7.30 -5.16
CA THR A 37 -23.35 -7.66 -4.03
C THR A 37 -22.59 -8.44 -2.96
N ALA A 38 -21.81 -9.45 -3.35
CA ALA A 38 -21.02 -10.27 -2.43
C ALA A 38 -19.93 -9.46 -1.72
N LEU A 39 -19.25 -8.57 -2.44
CA LEU A 39 -18.21 -7.68 -1.89
C LEU A 39 -18.80 -6.70 -0.88
N GLY A 40 -19.88 -6.00 -1.22
CA GLY A 40 -20.56 -5.07 -0.31
C GLY A 40 -21.04 -5.76 0.96
N LYS A 41 -21.64 -6.95 0.84
CA LYS A 41 -22.06 -7.76 2.00
C LYS A 41 -20.86 -8.18 2.86
N THR A 42 -19.82 -8.72 2.24
CA THR A 42 -18.61 -9.19 2.95
C THR A 42 -17.90 -8.04 3.66
N PHE A 43 -17.76 -6.89 2.98
CA PHE A 43 -17.19 -5.68 3.57
C PHE A 43 -18.01 -5.23 4.79
N GLY A 44 -19.34 -5.16 4.65
CA GLY A 44 -20.25 -4.82 5.74
C GLY A 44 -20.20 -5.79 6.92
N SER A 45 -19.92 -7.08 6.70
CA SER A 45 -19.84 -8.07 7.78
C SER A 45 -18.46 -8.19 8.43
N VAL A 46 -17.38 -7.94 7.70
CA VAL A 46 -16.01 -8.15 8.21
C VAL A 46 -15.40 -6.86 8.76
N ILE A 47 -15.59 -5.73 8.09
CA ILE A 47 -14.91 -4.49 8.44
C ILE A 47 -15.74 -3.72 9.47
N GLY A 48 -15.10 -3.22 10.53
CA GLY A 48 -15.75 -2.30 11.47
C GLY A 48 -15.32 -2.51 12.93
N ALA A 49 -15.22 -1.42 13.67
CA ALA A 49 -15.14 -1.43 15.12
C ALA A 49 -16.56 -1.29 15.71
N TYR A 50 -16.79 -1.96 16.82
CA TYR A 50 -18.01 -1.83 17.59
C TYR A 50 -17.91 -0.57 18.46
N GLU A 51 -18.71 0.44 18.16
CA GLU A 51 -18.70 1.75 18.79
C GLU A 51 -19.79 1.83 19.86
N ALA A 52 -19.41 2.19 21.09
CA ALA A 52 -20.37 2.41 22.17
C ALA A 52 -21.19 3.70 21.97
N LYS A 53 -20.62 4.69 21.27
CA LYS A 53 -21.26 5.99 21.07
C LYS A 53 -22.21 6.01 19.86
N ALA A 54 -22.08 5.08 18.92
CA ALA A 54 -22.95 5.00 17.75
C ALA A 54 -24.40 4.62 18.14
N ALA A 55 -24.59 3.62 19.00
CA ALA A 55 -25.93 3.19 19.43
C ALA A 55 -26.71 4.28 20.19
N LYS A 56 -26.00 5.17 20.90
CA LYS A 56 -26.61 6.28 21.63
C LYS A 56 -27.20 7.35 20.71
N VAL A 57 -26.72 7.47 19.48
CA VAL A 57 -27.22 8.47 18.51
C VAL A 57 -28.52 8.01 17.86
N ASP A 58 -28.68 6.70 17.62
CA ASP A 58 -29.87 6.14 16.95
C ASP A 58 -31.03 5.81 17.92
N GLY A 59 -30.96 6.25 19.19
CA GLY A 59 -32.01 6.02 20.19
C GLY A 59 -32.24 4.55 20.55
N SER A 60 -31.30 3.68 20.16
CA SER A 60 -31.36 2.23 20.36
C SER A 60 -30.57 1.86 21.60
N ASP A 61 -31.23 1.31 22.63
CA ASP A 61 -30.58 0.71 23.81
C ASP A 61 -29.71 -0.52 23.48
N ALA A 62 -29.64 -0.93 22.21
CA ALA A 62 -28.87 -2.07 21.76
C ALA A 62 -27.37 -1.74 21.61
N GLY A 63 -26.65 -1.83 22.74
CA GLY A 63 -25.25 -2.26 22.80
C GLY A 63 -24.25 -1.52 21.91
N TYR A 64 -23.11 -2.15 21.63
CA TYR A 64 -22.12 -1.59 20.72
C TYR A 64 -22.53 -1.83 19.26
N GLN A 65 -22.34 -0.84 18.38
CA GLN A 65 -22.72 -0.95 16.96
C GLN A 65 -21.62 -0.45 16.03
N ARG A 66 -21.54 -1.02 14.82
CA ARG A 66 -20.63 -0.53 13.77
C ARG A 66 -21.28 0.60 13.02
N LEU A 67 -20.51 1.64 12.69
CA LEU A 67 -20.95 2.69 11.77
C LEU A 67 -21.42 2.09 10.42
N PRO A 68 -22.40 2.71 9.74
CA PRO A 68 -22.90 2.20 8.46
C PRO A 68 -21.79 2.20 7.39
N VAL A 69 -21.93 1.30 6.40
CA VAL A 69 -21.12 1.38 5.18
C VAL A 69 -21.72 2.46 4.28
N THR A 70 -20.90 3.38 3.79
CA THR A 70 -21.27 4.27 2.69
C THR A 70 -20.89 3.61 1.36
N THR A 71 -21.81 3.60 0.41
CA THR A 71 -21.57 3.10 -0.95
C THR A 71 -21.67 4.25 -1.93
N HIS A 72 -20.67 4.37 -2.79
CA HIS A 72 -20.60 5.36 -3.86
C HIS A 72 -20.37 4.63 -5.19
N ASP A 73 -21.32 4.76 -6.10
CA ASP A 73 -21.14 4.35 -7.49
C ASP A 73 -20.66 5.55 -8.31
N GLN A 74 -19.53 5.40 -9.02
CA GLN A 74 -18.94 6.42 -9.86
C GLN A 74 -18.89 5.93 -11.31
N GLY A 75 -19.92 6.28 -12.09
CA GLY A 75 -20.09 5.73 -13.43
C GLY A 75 -20.47 4.25 -13.43
N ALA A 76 -20.28 3.55 -14.55
CA ALA A 76 -20.73 2.17 -14.71
C ALA A 76 -19.81 1.14 -13.99
N ASP A 77 -18.51 1.41 -13.97
CA ASP A 77 -17.49 0.40 -13.67
C ASP A 77 -16.77 0.61 -12.33
N VAL A 78 -17.15 1.64 -11.57
CA VAL A 78 -16.54 1.93 -10.25
C VAL A 78 -17.61 1.90 -9.17
N THR A 79 -17.41 1.03 -8.18
CA THR A 79 -18.19 1.00 -6.94
C THR A 79 -17.23 1.03 -5.76
N VAL A 80 -17.49 1.93 -4.81
CA VAL A 80 -16.66 2.12 -3.61
C VAL A 80 -17.52 1.90 -2.37
N TRP A 81 -17.04 1.06 -1.45
CA TRP A 81 -17.58 0.85 -0.12
C TRP A 81 -16.59 1.41 0.90
N GLN A 82 -17.08 2.22 1.82
CA GLN A 82 -16.26 2.82 2.86
C GLN A 82 -16.95 2.69 4.22
N ARG A 83 -16.15 2.46 5.26
CA ARG A 83 -16.61 2.45 6.64
C ARG A 83 -15.55 3.07 7.54
N PRO A 84 -15.88 4.10 8.34
CA PRO A 84 -15.00 4.60 9.37
C PRO A 84 -14.80 3.56 10.48
N VAL A 85 -13.57 3.41 10.96
CA VAL A 85 -13.21 2.49 12.06
C VAL A 85 -12.37 3.23 13.08
N SER A 86 -12.88 3.45 14.31
CA SER A 86 -12.09 4.07 15.38
C SER A 86 -10.80 3.30 15.64
N ALA A 87 -9.68 4.02 15.72
CA ALA A 87 -8.40 3.46 16.10
C ALA A 87 -7.45 4.59 16.52
N ASN A 88 -6.71 4.39 17.61
CA ASN A 88 -5.70 5.36 18.07
C ASN A 88 -4.63 5.63 16.99
N ALA A 89 -4.31 4.61 16.18
CA ALA A 89 -3.37 4.71 15.06
C ALA A 89 -4.03 5.11 13.73
N GLY A 90 -5.28 5.59 13.73
CA GLY A 90 -6.04 5.91 12.52
C GLY A 90 -5.35 6.95 11.63
N THR A 91 -5.57 6.89 10.32
CA THR A 91 -4.98 7.85 9.37
C THR A 91 -5.71 9.20 9.34
N ALA A 92 -6.95 9.28 9.83
CA ALA A 92 -7.76 10.49 9.87
C ALA A 92 -8.08 10.94 11.31
N LEU A 93 -8.34 12.24 11.47
CA LEU A 93 -8.74 12.84 12.75
C LEU A 93 -10.26 12.85 12.88
N THR A 94 -10.76 12.35 14.01
CA THR A 94 -12.21 12.32 14.33
C THR A 94 -12.83 13.71 14.30
N SER A 95 -12.11 14.75 14.73
CA SER A 95 -12.59 16.14 14.77
C SER A 95 -12.98 16.73 13.41
N LYS A 96 -12.58 16.09 12.31
CA LYS A 96 -12.92 16.51 10.93
C LYS A 96 -14.08 15.72 10.33
N ALA A 97 -14.60 14.71 11.03
CA ALA A 97 -15.65 13.84 10.54
C ALA A 97 -17.05 14.35 10.92
N SER A 98 -18.03 14.22 10.02
CA SER A 98 -19.43 14.50 10.31
C SER A 98 -20.03 13.56 11.37
N PHE A 99 -19.46 12.36 11.51
CA PHE A 99 -19.84 11.34 12.50
C PHE A 99 -18.94 11.36 13.76
N ALA A 100 -18.25 12.48 14.04
CA ALA A 100 -17.29 12.58 15.14
C ALA A 100 -17.85 12.14 16.50
N SER A 101 -19.10 12.49 16.80
CA SER A 101 -19.76 12.14 18.06
C SER A 101 -19.96 10.62 18.26
N GLN A 102 -19.92 9.85 17.18
CA GLN A 102 -20.15 8.40 17.19
C GLN A 102 -18.86 7.59 17.37
N LEU A 103 -17.67 8.20 17.16
CA LEU A 103 -16.39 7.51 17.27
C LEU A 103 -15.86 7.48 18.70
N SER A 104 -15.31 6.34 19.09
CA SER A 104 -14.75 6.13 20.43
C SER A 104 -13.33 6.68 20.59
N ALA A 105 -12.56 6.76 19.50
CA ALA A 105 -11.17 7.25 19.50
C ALA A 105 -11.02 8.65 18.85
N GLU A 106 -9.91 9.32 19.14
CA GLU A 106 -9.55 10.63 18.54
C GLU A 106 -9.19 10.53 17.05
N ARG A 107 -8.88 9.32 16.59
CA ARG A 107 -8.49 9.00 15.22
C ARG A 107 -9.29 7.81 14.70
N TYR A 108 -9.37 7.71 13.37
CA TYR A 108 -10.05 6.60 12.70
C TYR A 108 -9.39 6.25 11.38
N PHE A 109 -9.64 5.04 10.89
CA PHE A 109 -9.33 4.59 9.55
C PHE A 109 -10.56 4.78 8.64
N PRO A 110 -10.46 5.54 7.53
CA PRO A 110 -11.45 5.52 6.47
C PRO A 110 -11.26 4.25 5.63
N VAL A 111 -11.58 3.08 6.20
CA VAL A 111 -11.35 1.79 5.54
C VAL A 111 -12.21 1.73 4.28
N THR A 112 -11.59 1.42 3.15
CA THR A 112 -12.20 1.55 1.83
C THR A 112 -11.92 0.32 0.97
N LEU A 113 -12.94 -0.17 0.30
CA LEU A 113 -12.90 -1.20 -0.74
C LEU A 113 -13.46 -0.60 -2.03
N ALA A 114 -12.78 -0.78 -3.15
CA ALA A 114 -13.26 -0.36 -4.46
C ALA A 114 -13.17 -1.52 -5.46
N LEU A 115 -14.21 -1.67 -6.28
CA LEU A 115 -14.16 -2.45 -7.52
C LEU A 115 -14.16 -1.46 -8.67
N ALA A 116 -13.08 -1.40 -9.44
CA ALA A 116 -12.88 -0.42 -10.49
C ALA A 116 -12.07 -1.01 -11.65
N HIS A 117 -12.53 -0.85 -12.90
CA HIS A 117 -11.77 -1.21 -14.10
C HIS A 117 -11.24 -2.66 -14.12
N GLY A 118 -11.99 -3.60 -13.52
CA GLY A 118 -11.55 -5.00 -13.37
C GLY A 118 -10.51 -5.24 -12.27
N TYR A 119 -10.32 -4.29 -11.35
CA TYR A 119 -9.47 -4.40 -10.16
C TYR A 119 -10.28 -4.29 -8.89
N LEU A 120 -9.92 -5.12 -7.90
CA LEU A 120 -10.36 -5.00 -6.52
C LEU A 120 -9.25 -4.31 -5.72
N ILE A 121 -9.59 -3.21 -5.06
CA ILE A 121 -8.65 -2.36 -4.34
C ILE A 121 -9.13 -2.24 -2.89
N PHE A 122 -8.27 -2.47 -1.92
CA PHE A 122 -8.60 -2.34 -0.51
C PHE A 122 -7.50 -1.61 0.24
N SER A 123 -7.86 -0.68 1.12
CA SER A 123 -6.93 -0.08 2.08
C SER A 123 -7.64 0.35 3.36
N PRO A 124 -6.96 0.27 4.52
CA PRO A 124 -7.40 0.99 5.72
C PRO A 124 -7.41 2.52 5.56
N ASP A 125 -6.68 3.06 4.57
CA ASP A 125 -6.62 4.48 4.28
C ASP A 125 -7.22 4.79 2.91
N GLY A 126 -8.47 5.29 2.92
CA GLY A 126 -9.23 5.63 1.71
C GLY A 126 -8.49 6.53 0.72
N ARG A 127 -7.58 7.40 1.20
CA ARG A 127 -6.75 8.25 0.32
C ARG A 127 -5.91 7.42 -0.66
N LEU A 128 -5.41 6.26 -0.23
CA LEU A 128 -4.62 5.38 -1.08
C LEU A 128 -5.49 4.67 -2.12
N VAL A 129 -6.76 4.42 -1.81
CA VAL A 129 -7.73 3.93 -2.79
C VAL A 129 -7.99 5.02 -3.83
N ASP A 130 -8.22 6.27 -3.40
CA ASP A 130 -8.41 7.41 -4.30
C ASP A 130 -7.21 7.63 -5.23
N ASP A 131 -5.99 7.57 -4.70
CA ASP A 131 -4.76 7.66 -5.49
C ASP A 131 -4.66 6.51 -6.52
N THR A 132 -5.02 5.29 -6.11
CA THR A 132 -5.02 4.12 -7.00
C THR A 132 -6.06 4.26 -8.12
N LEU A 133 -7.27 4.73 -7.80
CA LEU A 133 -8.30 5.02 -8.79
C LEU A 133 -7.83 6.09 -9.78
N ALA A 134 -7.14 7.14 -9.30
CA ALA A 134 -6.59 8.17 -10.17
C ALA A 134 -5.52 7.64 -11.14
N VAL A 135 -4.68 6.70 -10.71
CA VAL A 135 -3.72 6.00 -11.59
C VAL A 135 -4.45 5.13 -12.63
N LEU A 136 -5.49 4.39 -12.22
CA LEU A 136 -6.29 3.58 -13.16
C LEU A 136 -7.00 4.45 -14.21
N ASP A 137 -7.49 5.61 -13.80
CA ASP A 137 -8.09 6.63 -14.68
C ASP A 137 -7.06 7.39 -15.54
N LYS A 138 -5.78 6.97 -15.52
CA LYS A 138 -4.68 7.59 -16.28
C LYS A 138 -4.42 9.07 -15.95
N ARG A 139 -4.86 9.53 -14.76
CA ARG A 139 -4.56 10.88 -14.27
C ARG A 139 -3.13 11.01 -13.76
N TYR A 140 -2.51 9.90 -13.37
CA TYR A 140 -1.11 9.80 -12.95
C TYR A 140 -0.45 8.54 -13.56
N PRO A 141 0.87 8.58 -13.83
CA PRO A 141 1.60 7.43 -14.35
C PRO A 141 1.66 6.30 -13.30
N ALA A 142 1.61 5.06 -13.75
CA ALA A 142 1.81 3.90 -12.88
C ALA A 142 3.31 3.60 -12.71
N LEU A 143 3.70 3.02 -11.57
CA LEU A 143 5.07 2.52 -11.37
C LEU A 143 5.45 1.47 -12.42
N ALA A 144 4.48 0.68 -12.89
CA ALA A 144 4.69 -0.29 -13.95
C ALA A 144 5.19 0.37 -15.25
N ASP A 145 4.84 1.64 -15.51
CA ASP A 145 5.23 2.34 -16.74
C ASP A 145 6.74 2.68 -16.75
N THR A 146 7.42 2.64 -15.59
CA THR A 146 8.87 2.87 -15.51
C THR A 146 9.68 1.59 -15.68
N LEU A 147 9.05 0.41 -15.65
CA LEU A 147 9.71 -0.88 -15.78
C LEU A 147 9.80 -1.29 -17.26
N ALA A 148 10.89 -1.95 -17.64
CA ALA A 148 11.02 -2.48 -18.98
C ALA A 148 9.91 -3.53 -19.25
N PRO A 149 9.23 -3.52 -20.43
CA PRO A 149 8.10 -4.41 -20.71
C PRO A 149 8.37 -5.90 -20.47
N GLN A 150 9.59 -6.36 -20.78
CA GLN A 150 10.04 -7.73 -20.59
C GLN A 150 10.29 -8.12 -19.12
N ARG A 151 10.42 -7.13 -18.22
CA ARG A 151 10.60 -7.32 -16.77
C ARG A 151 9.26 -7.32 -16.03
N LEU A 152 8.26 -6.63 -16.56
CA LEU A 152 6.98 -6.40 -15.88
C LEU A 152 6.31 -7.68 -15.34
N PRO A 153 6.13 -8.75 -16.13
CA PRO A 153 5.42 -9.95 -15.66
C PRO A 153 6.16 -10.72 -14.57
N ARG A 154 7.47 -10.47 -14.42
CA ARG A 154 8.36 -11.21 -13.53
C ARG A 154 8.81 -10.39 -12.32
N THR A 155 8.49 -9.09 -12.30
CA THR A 155 8.86 -8.21 -11.20
C THR A 155 7.97 -8.49 -10.00
N ILE A 156 8.57 -8.89 -8.88
CA ILE A 156 7.88 -9.26 -7.64
C ILE A 156 8.00 -8.20 -6.54
N LEU A 157 9.00 -7.32 -6.65
CA LEU A 157 9.21 -6.22 -5.73
C LEU A 157 9.78 -5.02 -6.49
N THR A 158 9.33 -3.83 -6.14
CA THR A 158 10.04 -2.58 -6.41
C THR A 158 10.10 -1.79 -5.12
N LEU A 159 11.28 -1.28 -4.80
CA LEU A 159 11.57 -0.52 -3.59
C LEU A 159 12.25 0.78 -4.00
N THR A 160 11.74 1.90 -3.49
CA THR A 160 12.43 3.19 -3.53
C THR A 160 13.04 3.44 -2.14
N PRO A 161 14.35 3.22 -1.94
CA PRO A 161 14.96 3.23 -0.61
C PRO A 161 14.73 4.52 0.17
N SER A 162 14.78 5.68 -0.50
CA SER A 162 14.50 6.98 0.14
C SER A 162 13.07 7.10 0.69
N SER A 163 12.07 6.67 -0.08
CA SER A 163 10.66 6.68 0.36
C SER A 163 10.41 5.67 1.48
N ALA A 164 11.02 4.49 1.41
CA ALA A 164 10.91 3.49 2.45
C ALA A 164 11.60 3.93 3.75
N ALA A 165 12.80 4.49 3.67
CA ALA A 165 13.52 5.03 4.83
C ALA A 165 12.71 6.12 5.54
N ALA A 166 12.18 7.08 4.78
CA ALA A 166 11.35 8.16 5.33
C ALA A 166 10.05 7.64 5.97
N LEU A 167 9.42 6.61 5.39
CA LEU A 167 8.26 5.94 5.98
C LEU A 167 8.64 5.27 7.31
N ILE A 168 9.70 4.45 7.32
CA ILE A 168 10.13 3.70 8.51
C ILE A 168 10.53 4.66 9.63
N GLU A 169 11.28 5.71 9.32
CA GLU A 169 11.72 6.69 10.33
C GLU A 169 10.54 7.42 10.98
N ARG A 170 9.58 7.89 10.17
CA ARG A 170 8.36 8.54 10.68
C ARG A 170 7.57 7.62 11.59
N GLU A 171 7.36 6.38 11.17
CA GLU A 171 6.50 5.44 11.91
C GLU A 171 7.21 4.95 13.18
N ALA A 172 8.52 4.70 13.14
CA ALA A 172 9.31 4.40 14.32
C ALA A 172 9.33 5.57 15.32
N GLY A 173 9.39 6.82 14.83
CA GLY A 173 9.30 8.01 15.66
C GLY A 173 7.94 8.18 16.32
N ALA A 174 6.85 7.88 15.60
CA ALA A 174 5.48 7.94 16.12
C ALA A 174 5.20 6.83 17.15
N ALA A 175 5.79 5.64 16.97
CA ALA A 175 5.65 4.52 17.90
C ALA A 175 6.46 4.67 19.20
N LEU A 176 7.39 5.63 19.28
CA LEU A 176 8.25 5.89 20.44
C LEU A 176 8.07 7.33 20.97
N PRO A 177 6.96 7.63 21.68
CA PRO A 177 6.72 8.93 22.29
C PRO A 177 7.82 9.30 23.28
N ALA A 178 8.26 10.56 23.29
CA ALA A 178 9.40 11.00 24.10
C ALA A 178 9.13 10.97 25.61
N ASP A 179 7.86 11.08 26.00
CA ASP A 179 7.34 11.02 27.37
C ASP A 179 7.25 9.58 27.91
N GLN A 180 7.15 8.57 27.04
CA GLN A 180 6.91 7.19 27.43
C GLN A 180 8.12 6.28 27.19
N GLU A 181 8.88 6.51 26.11
CA GLU A 181 9.88 5.56 25.61
C GLU A 181 11.26 6.21 25.40
N ALA A 182 11.70 7.06 26.33
CA ALA A 182 12.93 7.87 26.17
C ALA A 182 14.19 7.04 25.88
N VAL A 183 14.35 5.87 26.51
CA VAL A 183 15.51 4.98 26.32
C VAL A 183 15.50 4.36 24.92
N PHE A 184 14.38 3.75 24.50
CA PHE A 184 14.26 3.15 23.18
C PHE A 184 14.32 4.19 22.07
N ARG A 185 13.78 5.38 22.31
CA ARG A 185 13.87 6.52 21.39
C ARG A 185 15.30 6.98 21.18
N ASN A 186 16.10 7.05 22.25
CA ASN A 186 17.53 7.37 22.15
C ASN A 186 18.28 6.27 21.39
N ALA A 187 18.01 4.99 21.68
CA ALA A 187 18.61 3.88 20.93
C ALA A 187 18.24 3.92 19.43
N SER A 188 16.98 4.22 19.10
CA SER A 188 16.51 4.38 17.72
C SER A 188 17.23 5.54 17.01
N ARG A 189 17.34 6.70 17.66
CA ARG A 189 18.09 7.85 17.12
C ARG A 189 19.56 7.54 16.89
N THR A 190 20.19 6.81 17.79
CA THR A 190 21.62 6.48 17.70
C THR A 190 21.92 5.39 16.68
N HIS A 191 21.03 4.39 16.52
CA HIS A 191 21.34 3.17 15.77
C HIS A 191 20.47 2.93 14.52
N LEU A 192 19.20 3.37 14.53
CA LEU A 192 18.28 3.16 13.42
C LEU A 192 18.37 4.32 12.41
N VAL A 193 18.22 5.57 12.87
CA VAL A 193 18.15 6.75 11.99
C VAL A 193 19.37 6.86 11.05
N PRO A 194 20.63 6.69 11.51
CA PRO A 194 21.79 6.75 10.61
C PRO A 194 21.76 5.68 9.50
N LYS A 195 21.22 4.48 9.80
CA LYS A 195 21.07 3.41 8.81
C LYS A 195 19.96 3.70 7.81
N LEU A 196 18.87 4.32 8.24
CA LEU A 196 17.81 4.77 7.34
C LEU A 196 18.29 5.89 6.42
N HIS A 197 19.08 6.83 6.94
CA HIS A 197 19.73 7.86 6.13
C HIS A 197 20.70 7.24 5.11
N ALA A 198 21.52 6.26 5.51
CA ALA A 198 22.38 5.54 4.57
C ALA A 198 21.56 4.80 3.49
N LEU A 199 20.50 4.09 3.89
CA LEU A 199 19.58 3.41 2.98
C LEU A 199 18.96 4.37 1.96
N ALA A 200 18.60 5.58 2.38
CA ALA A 200 17.95 6.56 1.51
C ALA A 200 18.80 7.00 0.30
N HIS A 201 20.13 6.81 0.35
CA HIS A 201 21.04 7.16 -0.75
C HIS A 201 21.17 6.08 -1.82
N TYR A 202 20.65 4.87 -1.59
CA TYR A 202 20.67 3.81 -2.60
C TYR A 202 19.66 4.10 -3.71
N PRO A 203 19.98 3.77 -4.98
CA PRO A 203 19.04 3.93 -6.09
C PRO A 203 17.82 3.01 -5.91
N PRO A 204 16.68 3.35 -6.55
CA PRO A 204 15.55 2.44 -6.67
C PRO A 204 15.98 1.05 -7.15
N VAL A 205 15.39 0.03 -6.55
CA VAL A 205 15.73 -1.36 -6.82
C VAL A 205 14.48 -2.17 -7.09
N SER A 206 14.56 -3.05 -8.08
CA SER A 206 13.51 -4.03 -8.39
C SER A 206 14.07 -5.44 -8.36
N LEU A 207 13.22 -6.38 -7.95
CA LEU A 207 13.49 -7.81 -7.98
C LEU A 207 12.62 -8.47 -9.03
N SER A 208 13.23 -9.27 -9.91
CA SER A 208 12.48 -10.13 -10.82
C SER A 208 12.84 -11.59 -10.68
N LEU A 209 11.85 -12.43 -10.94
CA LEU A 209 12.02 -13.86 -11.12
C LEU A 209 12.67 -14.17 -12.49
N PRO A 210 13.38 -15.31 -12.61
CA PRO A 210 13.88 -15.78 -13.89
C PRO A 210 12.71 -16.11 -14.82
N GLN A 211 12.97 -16.15 -16.12
CA GLN A 211 11.93 -16.45 -17.12
C GLN A 211 11.29 -17.82 -16.91
N ASN A 212 12.11 -18.80 -16.52
CA ASN A 212 11.68 -20.15 -16.25
C ASN A 212 11.81 -20.43 -14.75
N LEU A 213 10.68 -20.69 -14.10
CA LEU A 213 10.68 -21.18 -12.72
C LEU A 213 10.90 -22.70 -12.72
N PRO A 214 11.68 -23.24 -11.76
CA PRO A 214 11.79 -24.68 -11.60
C PRO A 214 10.40 -25.28 -11.30
N GLY A 215 10.14 -26.48 -11.83
CA GLY A 215 8.90 -27.22 -11.57
C GLY A 215 8.84 -27.88 -10.18
N SER A 216 9.93 -27.85 -9.42
CA SER A 216 10.02 -28.35 -8.04
C SER A 216 9.95 -27.22 -7.02
N THR A 217 9.48 -27.54 -5.82
CA THR A 217 9.58 -26.64 -4.67
C THR A 217 11.05 -26.47 -4.28
N GLY A 218 11.52 -25.22 -4.22
CA GLY A 218 12.91 -24.91 -3.92
C GLY A 218 13.21 -23.43 -3.96
N TRP A 219 14.45 -23.07 -3.60
CA TRP A 219 14.94 -21.71 -3.71
C TRP A 219 15.08 -21.31 -5.18
N VAL A 220 14.56 -20.13 -5.53
CA VAL A 220 14.65 -19.57 -6.88
C VAL A 220 15.58 -18.36 -6.82
N PRO A 221 16.60 -18.27 -7.69
CA PRO A 221 17.45 -17.09 -7.74
C PRO A 221 16.62 -15.89 -8.22
N VAL A 222 16.89 -14.71 -7.69
CA VAL A 222 16.26 -13.46 -8.13
C VAL A 222 17.27 -12.58 -8.85
N GLU A 223 16.80 -11.88 -9.87
CA GLU A 223 17.58 -10.86 -10.57
C GLU A 223 17.32 -9.49 -9.91
N TRP A 224 18.41 -8.83 -9.52
CA TRP A 224 18.38 -7.49 -8.93
C TRP A 224 18.60 -6.44 -10.02
N TRP A 225 17.75 -5.43 -10.04
CA TRP A 225 17.84 -4.31 -10.98
C TRP A 225 17.96 -3.01 -10.21
N PHE A 226 19.01 -2.25 -10.48
CA PHE A 226 19.18 -0.90 -9.93
C PHE A 226 18.79 0.10 -11.01
N ASP A 227 17.62 0.68 -10.88
CA ASP A 227 17.16 1.70 -11.81
C ASP A 227 17.85 3.02 -11.42
N ARG A 228 18.98 3.32 -12.06
CA ARG A 228 19.62 4.63 -11.91
C ARG A 228 18.63 5.67 -12.40
N ALA A 229 18.14 6.52 -11.48
CA ALA A 229 17.39 7.70 -11.85
C ALA A 229 18.21 8.47 -12.89
N LYS A 230 17.72 8.56 -14.13
CA LYS A 230 18.27 9.51 -15.10
C LYS A 230 18.01 10.90 -14.53
N GLY A 231 19.00 11.47 -13.86
CA GLY A 231 19.06 12.90 -13.60
C GLY A 231 18.97 13.62 -14.95
N GLY A 232 18.04 14.55 -15.07
CA GLY A 232 17.89 15.35 -16.27
C GLY A 232 19.10 16.26 -16.47
N ALA A 233 19.71 16.18 -17.65
CA ALA A 233 20.27 17.27 -18.45
C ALA A 233 21.11 16.64 -19.57
N GLY A 234 20.89 17.05 -20.81
CA GLY A 234 21.68 16.60 -21.94
C GLY A 234 23.15 16.94 -21.77
N ALA A 235 24.01 15.97 -22.07
CA ALA A 235 25.37 16.17 -22.55
C ALA A 235 25.77 14.91 -23.32
N ASP A 236 25.87 15.10 -24.63
CA ASP A 236 26.66 14.42 -25.64
C ASP A 236 27.13 12.97 -25.48
N THR A 237 26.87 12.27 -26.58
CA THR A 237 27.50 11.08 -27.16
C THR A 237 28.87 10.65 -26.64
N SER A 238 28.98 9.30 -26.59
CA SER A 238 30.17 8.44 -26.69
C SER A 238 30.97 8.14 -25.41
N ALA A 239 30.83 6.91 -24.90
CA ALA A 239 31.93 6.04 -24.49
C ALA A 239 31.40 4.65 -24.07
N THR A 240 31.60 3.70 -24.98
CA THR A 240 31.98 2.29 -24.84
C THR A 240 31.69 1.54 -23.52
N ASP A 241 30.98 0.42 -23.68
CA ASP A 241 30.81 -0.68 -22.72
C ASP A 241 32.13 -1.16 -22.11
N ALA A 242 32.14 -1.33 -20.79
CA ALA A 242 33.04 -2.24 -20.08
C ALA A 242 32.24 -2.96 -18.98
N PRO A 243 32.23 -4.31 -18.95
CA PRO A 243 31.50 -5.07 -17.94
C PRO A 243 32.22 -4.99 -16.58
N ALA A 244 31.44 -4.80 -15.52
CA ALA A 244 31.92 -4.76 -14.15
C ALA A 244 32.38 -6.16 -13.69
N ASP A 245 33.62 -6.18 -13.21
CA ASP A 245 34.35 -7.32 -12.65
C ASP A 245 33.58 -8.01 -11.51
N GLN A 246 33.45 -9.34 -11.59
CA GLN A 246 33.04 -10.18 -10.46
C GLN A 246 34.26 -10.43 -9.57
N PRO A 247 34.16 -10.35 -8.23
CA PRO A 247 35.26 -10.76 -7.37
C PRO A 247 35.41 -12.29 -7.42
N GLY A 248 36.57 -12.73 -7.92
CA GLY A 248 36.97 -14.12 -8.04
C GLY A 248 37.12 -14.82 -6.70
N THR A 249 36.65 -16.07 -6.68
CA THR A 249 37.16 -17.15 -5.84
C THR A 249 38.60 -17.46 -6.23
N GLU A 250 39.55 -17.26 -5.32
CA GLU A 250 40.80 -18.00 -5.28
C GLU A 250 40.95 -18.59 -3.88
N GLY A 251 41.11 -19.92 -3.87
CA GLY A 251 41.48 -20.67 -2.68
C GLY A 251 42.98 -20.90 -2.64
N ASP A 252 43.44 -21.22 -1.43
CA ASP A 252 44.31 -22.36 -1.15
C ASP A 252 43.76 -23.03 0.11
#